data_AF-A0A537CHQ5-F1
#
_entry.id   AF-A0A537CHQ5-F1
#
_cell.length_a   1.000
_cell.length_b   1.000
_cell.length_c   1.000
_cell.angle_alpha   90.00
_cell.angle_beta   90.00
_cell.angle_gamma   90.00
#
_symmetry.space_group_name_H-M   'P 1'
#
loop_
_entity.id
_entity.type
_entity.pdbx_description
1 polymer ?
#
loop_
_entity_poly.entity_id
_entity_poly.type
_entity_poly.pdbx_seq_one_letter_code
_entity_poly.pdbx_strand_id
1 'polypeptide(L)'
;MKTAILSILKNFRFRSKSFRLYWILLLLVLSLVIPAVFLRGTLPQHTATQIDGLAEFASIQGASLGPVTWRESFNNTPSVWSAPTNPPHVLSVSGSLKLSVTFPSSSKAQAISVSRNVSWPLNQTPIITITARVSTGVSYGVRFFGVTANNTSFAAWREGSPLQHRPGLGTLETVSANLVTETFLANPKLLVTGARITEVLFYIEAAPFTSGNFSLTLYDLHLNPTITTPADSLELNGNFTGLIANLKSSVSSQDLFQVFVGLDIKGSSDLSYTLYLTRGASIVAQGYTYVPKLATTYELALMSPSLVNSSPLFAGNLASSSLIVSAWKGEISFFRLDSVDIRFLTTTPAPSAALNTANYNSLVFYYFVFLFVIPSSTIVLLIKVFRDED
;
A
#
# COMPACT_ATOMS: atom_id res chain seq x y z
N MET A 1 -36.03 57.38 -0.39
CA MET A 1 -34.78 56.58 -0.53
C MET A 1 -34.02 56.81 -1.86
N LYS A 2 -34.67 57.27 -2.95
CA LYS A 2 -33.98 57.66 -4.21
C LYS A 2 -33.12 58.93 -4.11
N THR A 3 -33.32 59.77 -3.10
CA THR A 3 -32.65 61.07 -2.94
C THR A 3 -31.30 61.01 -2.21
N ALA A 4 -31.01 59.95 -1.44
CA ALA A 4 -29.75 59.83 -0.70
C ALA A 4 -28.60 59.26 -1.58
N ILE A 5 -28.91 58.37 -2.52
CA ILE A 5 -27.93 57.75 -3.43
C ILE A 5 -27.43 58.75 -4.49
N LEU A 6 -28.27 59.71 -4.90
CA LEU A 6 -27.90 60.75 -5.87
C LEU A 6 -26.98 61.84 -5.28
N SER A 7 -26.93 62.00 -3.96
CA SER A 7 -26.06 62.99 -3.28
C SER A 7 -24.61 62.51 -3.17
N ILE A 8 -24.39 61.22 -2.90
CA ILE A 8 -23.04 60.65 -2.73
C ILE A 8 -22.28 60.57 -4.06
N LEU A 9 -22.99 60.39 -5.18
CA LEU A 9 -22.40 60.34 -6.52
C LEU A 9 -21.96 61.71 -7.09
N LYS A 10 -22.38 62.83 -6.48
CA LYS A 10 -22.01 64.18 -6.95
C LYS A 10 -20.68 64.69 -6.41
N ASN A 11 -20.15 64.10 -5.32
CA ASN A 11 -18.95 64.60 -4.64
C ASN A 11 -17.64 63.87 -4.96
N PHE A 12 -17.65 62.84 -5.80
CA PHE A 12 -16.43 62.12 -6.16
C PHE A 12 -15.90 62.50 -7.56
N ARG A 13 -15.45 63.76 -7.70
CA ARG A 13 -14.61 64.16 -8.84
C ARG A 13 -13.14 63.81 -8.56
N PHE A 14 -12.76 62.57 -8.83
CA PHE A 14 -11.34 62.19 -8.83
C PHE A 14 -10.67 62.63 -10.14
N ARG A 15 -9.61 63.44 -10.02
CA ARG A 15 -8.91 64.14 -11.12
C ARG A 15 -7.95 63.29 -11.95
N SER A 16 -7.67 62.03 -11.58
CA SER A 16 -6.69 61.18 -12.28
C SER A 16 -7.26 59.80 -12.63
N LYS A 17 -7.06 59.40 -13.91
CA LYS A 17 -7.50 58.13 -14.51
C LYS A 17 -7.00 56.91 -13.72
N SER A 18 -5.74 56.96 -13.29
CA SER A 18 -5.09 55.91 -12.51
C SER A 18 -5.73 55.70 -11.13
N PHE A 19 -6.22 56.78 -10.52
CA PHE A 19 -6.86 56.71 -9.20
C PHE A 19 -8.27 56.08 -9.26
N ARG A 20 -9.03 56.33 -10.34
CA ARG A 20 -10.35 55.70 -10.55
C ARG A 20 -10.23 54.21 -10.82
N LEU A 21 -9.25 53.79 -11.63
CA LEU A 21 -8.99 52.39 -11.93
C LEU A 21 -8.54 51.61 -10.68
N TYR A 22 -7.73 52.24 -9.82
CA TYR A 22 -7.25 51.66 -8.57
C TYR A 22 -8.41 51.32 -7.61
N TRP A 23 -9.39 52.21 -7.48
CA TRP A 23 -10.58 51.94 -6.65
C TRP A 23 -11.48 50.83 -7.20
N ILE A 24 -11.62 50.76 -8.53
CA ILE A 24 -12.36 49.66 -9.19
C ILE A 24 -11.65 48.33 -8.93
N LEU A 25 -10.33 48.30 -9.08
CA LEU A 25 -9.51 47.10 -8.80
C LEU A 25 -9.62 46.67 -7.33
N LEU A 26 -9.54 47.63 -6.40
CA LEU A 26 -9.63 47.37 -4.97
C LEU A 26 -11.00 46.81 -4.56
N LEU A 27 -12.09 47.33 -5.14
CA LEU A 27 -13.44 46.79 -4.94
C LEU A 27 -13.60 45.38 -5.51
N LEU A 28 -12.93 45.08 -6.63
CA LEU A 28 -12.94 43.76 -7.26
C LEU A 28 -12.12 42.73 -6.47
N VAL A 29 -10.99 43.15 -5.87
CA VAL A 29 -10.20 42.30 -4.96
C VAL A 29 -10.97 42.06 -3.66
N LEU A 30 -11.56 43.09 -3.05
CA LEU A 30 -12.37 42.91 -1.84
C LEU A 30 -13.59 42.01 -2.09
N SER A 31 -14.25 42.14 -3.23
CA SER A 31 -15.41 41.30 -3.56
C SER A 31 -15.03 39.83 -3.74
N LEU A 32 -13.82 39.50 -4.19
CA LEU A 32 -13.33 38.13 -4.34
C LEU A 32 -12.83 37.53 -3.01
N VAL A 33 -12.16 38.33 -2.18
CA VAL A 33 -11.53 37.85 -0.93
C VAL A 33 -12.56 37.61 0.17
N ILE A 34 -13.55 38.50 0.31
CA ILE A 34 -14.55 38.40 1.40
C ILE A 34 -15.36 37.09 1.33
N PRO A 35 -15.89 36.65 0.17
CA PRO A 35 -16.61 35.38 0.05
C PRO A 35 -15.71 34.18 0.35
N ALA A 36 -14.46 34.18 -0.11
CA ALA A 36 -13.53 33.08 0.12
C ALA A 36 -13.23 32.88 1.62
N VAL A 37 -13.16 33.97 2.39
CA VAL A 37 -12.96 33.94 3.84
C VAL A 37 -14.25 33.58 4.58
N PHE A 38 -15.40 34.13 4.18
CA PHE A 38 -16.69 33.89 4.85
C PHE A 38 -17.26 32.48 4.58
N LEU A 39 -17.09 31.95 3.37
CA LEU A 39 -17.50 30.58 3.00
C LEU A 39 -16.60 29.52 3.68
N ARG A 40 -15.32 29.84 3.93
CA ARG A 40 -14.43 28.98 4.72
C ARG A 40 -14.86 28.85 6.18
N GLY A 41 -15.44 29.90 6.77
CA GLY A 41 -15.83 29.92 8.18
C GLY A 41 -17.19 29.28 8.50
N THR A 42 -18.00 28.94 7.50
CA THR A 42 -19.39 28.46 7.70
C THR A 42 -19.57 26.96 7.47
N LEU A 43 -18.55 26.28 6.93
CA LEU A 43 -18.52 24.82 6.80
C LEU A 43 -17.55 24.25 7.84
N PRO A 44 -17.99 23.39 8.77
CA PRO A 44 -17.05 22.71 9.67
C PRO A 44 -16.10 21.85 8.85
N GLN A 45 -14.84 22.28 8.73
CA GLN A 45 -13.77 21.47 8.14
C GLN A 45 -13.29 20.45 9.18
N HIS A 46 -14.07 19.39 9.38
CA HIS A 46 -13.55 18.15 9.97
C HIS A 46 -12.98 17.33 8.82
N THR A 47 -11.76 17.67 8.39
CA THR A 47 -11.07 17.00 7.28
C THR A 47 -9.82 16.32 7.80
N ALA A 48 -9.90 15.00 7.96
CA ALA A 48 -8.88 14.05 8.38
C ALA A 48 -8.34 14.19 9.82
N THR A 49 -8.28 13.06 10.55
CA THR A 49 -7.49 12.94 11.78
C THR A 49 -6.06 12.58 11.40
N GLN A 50 -5.09 13.27 12.00
CA GLN A 50 -3.67 13.07 11.73
C GLN A 50 -2.98 12.58 13.00
N ILE A 51 -2.14 11.55 12.86
CA ILE A 51 -1.30 11.00 13.93
C ILE A 51 0.16 11.14 13.52
N ASP A 52 0.99 11.63 14.45
CA ASP A 52 2.44 11.58 14.34
C ASP A 52 2.92 10.15 14.66
N GLY A 53 3.34 9.43 13.62
CA GLY A 53 3.82 8.06 13.75
C GLY A 53 5.16 7.94 14.48
N LEU A 54 5.96 9.01 14.57
CA LEU A 54 7.21 8.98 15.33
C LEU A 54 6.97 8.97 16.85
N ALA A 55 5.89 9.59 17.33
CA ALA A 55 5.50 9.49 18.73
C ALA A 55 5.22 8.02 19.14
N GLU A 56 4.72 7.24 18.18
CA GLU A 56 4.43 5.82 18.31
C GLU A 56 5.61 4.91 17.95
N PHE A 57 6.80 5.45 17.65
CA PHE A 57 7.97 4.64 17.30
C PHE A 57 8.40 3.73 18.47
N ALA A 58 8.65 2.45 18.17
CA ALA A 58 9.11 1.47 19.15
C ALA A 58 10.55 1.01 18.88
N SER A 59 10.83 0.58 17.66
CA SER A 59 12.16 0.09 17.28
C SER A 59 12.36 0.13 15.78
N ILE A 60 13.62 0.13 15.35
CA ILE A 60 13.99 -0.06 13.96
C ILE A 60 15.03 -1.17 13.83
N GLN A 61 14.95 -1.90 12.72
CA GLN A 61 15.87 -2.97 12.42
C GLN A 61 16.10 -3.08 10.91
N GLY A 62 17.36 -3.27 10.52
CA GLY A 62 17.72 -3.74 9.19
C GLY A 62 17.41 -5.23 9.05
N ALA A 63 16.98 -5.67 7.87
CA ALA A 63 16.60 -7.03 7.58
C ALA A 63 17.24 -7.54 6.29
N SER A 64 17.78 -8.76 6.35
CA SER A 64 18.38 -9.45 5.21
C SER A 64 18.05 -10.94 5.24
N LEU A 65 18.15 -11.59 4.09
CA LEU A 65 18.11 -13.05 4.02
C LEU A 65 19.37 -13.62 4.68
N GLY A 66 19.19 -14.56 5.60
CA GLY A 66 20.28 -15.33 6.18
C GLY A 66 20.77 -16.46 5.28
N PRO A 67 21.72 -17.28 5.75
CA PRO A 67 22.19 -18.44 4.99
C PRO A 67 21.07 -19.46 4.79
N VAL A 68 21.15 -20.22 3.69
CA VAL A 68 20.17 -21.29 3.41
C VAL A 68 20.22 -22.34 4.53
N THR A 69 19.12 -22.51 5.25
CA THR A 69 19.01 -23.49 6.35
C THR A 69 18.42 -24.81 5.90
N TRP A 70 17.68 -24.80 4.80
CA TRP A 70 17.10 -25.99 4.18
C TRP A 70 17.01 -25.78 2.68
N ARG A 71 17.33 -26.82 1.90
CA ARG A 71 17.20 -26.82 0.44
C ARG A 71 16.72 -28.18 -0.04
N GLU A 72 15.84 -28.15 -1.01
CA GLU A 72 15.42 -29.34 -1.72
C GLU A 72 16.55 -29.84 -2.61
N SER A 73 16.89 -31.12 -2.49
CA SER A 73 17.93 -31.74 -3.32
C SER A 73 17.38 -32.30 -4.63
N PHE A 74 16.07 -32.52 -4.71
CA PHE A 74 15.41 -33.21 -5.82
C PHE A 74 16.14 -34.51 -6.21
N ASN A 75 16.65 -35.23 -5.20
CA ASN A 75 17.22 -36.54 -5.40
C ASN A 75 16.10 -37.52 -5.81
N ASN A 76 16.45 -38.52 -6.64
CA ASN A 76 15.48 -39.45 -7.23
C ASN A 76 14.99 -40.51 -6.25
N THR A 77 14.64 -40.09 -5.03
CA THR A 77 14.14 -40.93 -3.96
C THR A 77 12.62 -41.01 -4.09
N PRO A 78 12.04 -42.14 -4.55
CA PRO A 78 10.64 -42.21 -4.99
C PRO A 78 9.57 -42.05 -3.89
N SER A 79 9.96 -41.82 -2.64
CA SER A 79 9.09 -41.82 -1.46
C SER A 79 8.91 -40.46 -0.78
N VAL A 80 9.59 -39.42 -1.26
CA VAL A 80 9.64 -38.13 -0.52
C VAL A 80 8.55 -37.16 -0.98
N TRP A 81 8.15 -37.26 -2.25
CA TRP A 81 7.03 -36.50 -2.82
C TRP A 81 5.86 -37.45 -3.09
N SER A 82 4.66 -37.05 -2.67
CA SER A 82 3.43 -37.79 -2.91
C SER A 82 2.55 -37.03 -3.92
N ALA A 83 1.77 -37.78 -4.70
CA ALA A 83 0.78 -37.23 -5.63
C ALA A 83 -0.48 -38.11 -5.60
N PRO A 84 -1.69 -37.53 -5.69
CA PRO A 84 -2.92 -38.30 -5.81
C PRO A 84 -3.00 -38.95 -7.18
N THR A 85 -3.58 -40.14 -7.27
CA THR A 85 -3.61 -40.97 -8.49
C THR A 85 -4.47 -40.41 -9.63
N ASN A 86 -5.32 -39.41 -9.38
CA ASN A 86 -6.22 -38.81 -10.37
C ASN A 86 -6.20 -37.27 -10.28
N PRO A 87 -6.33 -36.52 -11.39
CA PRO A 87 -6.27 -36.93 -12.81
C PRO A 87 -4.96 -37.65 -13.23
N PRO A 88 -4.88 -38.19 -14.47
CA PRO A 88 -3.67 -38.84 -14.96
C PRO A 88 -2.46 -37.90 -14.86
N HIS A 89 -1.39 -38.37 -14.22
CA HIS A 89 -0.17 -37.61 -14.05
C HIS A 89 1.07 -38.49 -14.05
N VAL A 90 2.20 -37.85 -14.28
CA VAL A 90 3.53 -38.42 -14.15
C VAL A 90 4.35 -37.49 -13.27
N LEU A 91 4.80 -38.00 -12.13
CA LEU A 91 5.72 -37.33 -11.22
C LEU A 91 7.13 -37.87 -11.43
N SER A 92 8.10 -36.98 -11.64
CA SER A 92 9.52 -37.30 -11.76
C SER A 92 10.35 -36.39 -10.86
N VAL A 93 11.33 -36.96 -10.16
CA VAL A 93 12.23 -36.21 -9.28
C VAL A 93 13.67 -36.54 -9.70
N SER A 94 14.29 -35.67 -10.50
CA SER A 94 15.66 -35.91 -10.99
C SER A 94 16.38 -34.59 -11.21
N GLY A 95 17.00 -34.07 -10.16
CA GLY A 95 17.60 -32.72 -10.15
C GLY A 95 16.59 -31.57 -10.23
N SER A 96 15.31 -31.89 -10.43
CA SER A 96 14.13 -31.02 -10.37
C SER A 96 12.91 -31.87 -10.06
N LEU A 97 11.85 -31.27 -9.51
CA LEU A 97 10.54 -31.90 -9.37
C LEU A 97 9.72 -31.57 -10.61
N LYS A 98 9.37 -32.55 -11.44
CA LYS A 98 8.51 -32.37 -12.61
C LYS A 98 7.22 -33.14 -12.45
N LEU A 99 6.12 -32.41 -12.45
CA LEU A 99 4.76 -32.92 -12.48
C LEU A 99 4.17 -32.65 -13.85
N SER A 100 3.90 -33.70 -14.62
CA SER A 100 3.19 -33.65 -15.89
C SER A 100 1.77 -34.17 -15.70
N VAL A 101 0.77 -33.43 -16.14
CA VAL A 101 -0.66 -33.75 -15.92
C VAL A 101 -1.41 -33.65 -17.23
N THR A 102 -2.32 -34.58 -17.46
CA THR A 102 -3.29 -34.51 -18.56
C THR A 102 -4.65 -34.17 -17.97
N PHE A 103 -5.14 -32.97 -18.25
CA PHE A 103 -6.50 -32.57 -17.87
C PHE A 103 -7.47 -32.95 -19.01
N PRO A 104 -8.44 -33.85 -18.75
CA PRO A 104 -9.54 -34.07 -19.70
C PRO A 104 -10.45 -32.83 -19.71
N SER A 105 -11.16 -32.60 -20.81
CA SER A 105 -12.15 -31.51 -20.85
C SER A 105 -13.28 -31.79 -19.86
N SER A 106 -13.54 -30.83 -18.96
CA SER A 106 -14.51 -30.92 -17.87
C SER A 106 -15.19 -29.57 -17.65
N SER A 107 -16.48 -29.56 -17.34
CA SER A 107 -17.20 -28.33 -16.96
C SER A 107 -16.88 -27.84 -15.54
N LYS A 108 -16.10 -28.60 -14.78
CA LYS A 108 -15.65 -28.26 -13.42
C LYS A 108 -14.14 -28.00 -13.42
N ALA A 109 -13.70 -27.10 -12.55
CA ALA A 109 -12.29 -26.91 -12.28
C ALA A 109 -11.65 -28.22 -11.77
N GLN A 110 -10.40 -28.45 -12.17
CA GLN A 110 -9.63 -29.64 -11.81
C GLN A 110 -8.28 -29.22 -11.29
N ALA A 111 -7.73 -29.97 -10.34
CA ALA A 111 -6.38 -29.74 -9.85
C ALA A 111 -5.71 -31.06 -9.54
N ILE A 112 -4.37 -31.06 -9.63
CA ILE A 112 -3.53 -32.09 -9.05
C ILE A 112 -2.53 -31.43 -8.14
N SER A 113 -2.23 -32.09 -7.04
CA SER A 113 -1.32 -31.61 -6.02
C SER A 113 -0.17 -32.58 -5.83
N VAL A 114 1.01 -32.07 -5.53
CA VAL A 114 2.14 -32.86 -5.04
C VAL A 114 2.53 -32.31 -3.69
N SER A 115 2.69 -33.19 -2.70
CA SER A 115 3.05 -32.77 -1.35
C SER A 115 4.28 -33.46 -0.82
N ARG A 116 4.90 -32.81 0.14
CA ARG A 116 6.08 -33.29 0.85
C ARG A 116 5.99 -32.91 2.32
N ASN A 117 6.30 -33.90 3.16
CA ASN A 117 6.46 -33.67 4.58
C ASN A 117 7.79 -32.94 4.86
N VAL A 118 7.72 -31.93 5.71
CA VAL A 118 8.83 -31.06 6.09
C VAL A 118 8.78 -30.78 7.59
N SER A 119 9.79 -30.09 8.11
CA SER A 119 9.77 -29.64 9.50
C SER A 119 10.50 -28.30 9.58
N TRP A 120 9.77 -27.24 9.23
CA TRP A 120 10.31 -25.89 9.15
C TRP A 120 9.80 -25.05 10.31
N PRO A 121 10.66 -24.67 11.26
CA PRO A 121 10.22 -23.98 12.45
C PRO A 121 9.93 -22.50 12.14
N LEU A 122 8.80 -21.97 12.64
CA LEU A 122 8.36 -20.60 12.35
C LEU A 122 9.05 -19.54 13.23
N ASN A 123 9.73 -19.94 14.29
CA ASN A 123 10.43 -19.07 15.23
C ASN A 123 11.60 -18.28 14.61
N GLN A 124 12.17 -18.76 13.50
CA GLN A 124 13.27 -18.09 12.78
C GLN A 124 12.79 -17.27 11.58
N THR A 125 11.49 -16.96 11.52
CA THR A 125 10.85 -16.21 10.42
C THR A 125 11.31 -16.69 9.03
N PRO A 126 11.12 -17.99 8.73
CA PRO A 126 11.64 -18.57 7.50
C PRO A 126 10.97 -17.95 6.28
N ILE A 127 11.81 -17.53 5.34
CA ILE A 127 11.45 -17.10 4.00
C ILE A 127 11.69 -18.27 3.07
N ILE A 128 10.64 -18.67 2.37
CA ILE A 128 10.72 -19.67 1.32
C ILE A 128 10.98 -19.00 -0.01
N THR A 129 11.85 -19.61 -0.81
CA THR A 129 12.08 -19.23 -2.21
C THR A 129 11.83 -20.44 -3.08
N ILE A 130 11.00 -20.25 -4.10
CA ILE A 130 10.56 -21.25 -5.06
C ILE A 130 10.93 -20.74 -6.45
N THR A 131 11.66 -21.54 -7.22
CA THR A 131 11.87 -21.28 -8.65
C THR A 131 11.16 -22.36 -9.45
N ALA A 132 10.17 -21.94 -10.25
CA ALA A 132 9.28 -22.84 -10.97
C ALA A 132 9.09 -22.43 -12.43
N ARG A 133 8.69 -23.39 -13.27
CA ARG A 133 8.14 -23.15 -14.61
C ARG A 133 6.83 -23.92 -14.73
N VAL A 134 5.77 -23.23 -15.13
CA VAL A 134 4.45 -23.83 -15.33
C VAL A 134 3.95 -23.53 -16.73
N SER A 135 3.36 -24.53 -17.39
CA SER A 135 2.78 -24.38 -18.73
C SER A 135 1.73 -23.27 -18.80
N THR A 136 1.60 -22.60 -19.96
CA THR A 136 0.56 -21.60 -20.20
C THR A 136 -0.82 -22.23 -20.29
N GLY A 137 -1.87 -21.49 -19.88
CA GLY A 137 -3.26 -21.93 -19.96
C GLY A 137 -3.78 -22.67 -18.72
N VAL A 138 -2.94 -22.85 -17.71
CA VAL A 138 -3.28 -23.40 -16.39
C VAL A 138 -2.76 -22.46 -15.30
N SER A 139 -3.26 -22.61 -14.09
CA SER A 139 -2.76 -21.90 -12.91
C SER A 139 -2.04 -22.86 -11.97
N TYR A 140 -1.29 -22.32 -11.03
CA TYR A 140 -0.62 -23.10 -10.00
C TYR A 140 -0.61 -22.36 -8.67
N GLY A 141 -0.30 -23.09 -7.60
CA GLY A 141 -0.08 -22.46 -6.31
C GLY A 141 0.64 -23.34 -5.32
N VAL A 142 0.88 -22.77 -4.15
CA VAL A 142 1.63 -23.41 -3.06
C VAL A 142 0.88 -23.25 -1.76
N ARG A 143 0.64 -24.33 -1.05
CA ARG A 143 -0.03 -24.36 0.25
C ARG A 143 0.90 -24.93 1.29
N PHE A 144 0.79 -24.40 2.51
CA PHE A 144 1.56 -24.85 3.65
C PHE A 144 0.61 -25.29 4.75
N PHE A 145 0.94 -26.39 5.41
CA PHE A 145 0.23 -26.88 6.58
C PHE A 145 1.23 -27.08 7.71
N GLY A 146 0.81 -26.80 8.92
CA GLY A 146 1.69 -26.83 10.08
C GLY A 146 1.00 -27.34 11.33
N VAL A 147 1.77 -27.41 12.40
CA VAL A 147 1.29 -27.75 13.73
C VAL A 147 1.83 -26.75 14.76
N THR A 148 0.99 -26.41 15.74
CA THR A 148 1.40 -25.58 16.88
C THR A 148 2.37 -26.36 17.79
N ALA A 149 2.94 -25.69 18.79
CA ALA A 149 3.72 -26.35 19.84
C ALA A 149 2.97 -27.52 20.52
N ASN A 150 1.64 -27.45 20.58
CA ASN A 150 0.78 -28.50 21.15
C ASN A 150 0.29 -29.52 20.11
N ASN A 151 0.93 -29.59 18.94
CA ASN A 151 0.58 -30.46 17.80
C ASN A 151 -0.83 -30.25 17.24
N THR A 152 -1.44 -29.08 17.43
CA THR A 152 -2.70 -28.74 16.78
C THR A 152 -2.44 -28.32 15.34
N SER A 153 -3.08 -28.98 14.37
CA SER A 153 -2.91 -28.66 12.95
C SER A 153 -3.49 -27.30 12.57
N PHE A 154 -2.84 -26.62 11.63
CA PHE A 154 -3.32 -25.38 11.02
C PHE A 154 -2.93 -25.29 9.55
N ALA A 155 -3.69 -24.50 8.78
CA ALA A 155 -3.35 -24.14 7.41
C ALA A 155 -2.61 -22.80 7.40
N ALA A 156 -1.44 -22.72 6.78
CA ALA A 156 -0.69 -21.47 6.57
C ALA A 156 -0.86 -20.95 5.13
N TRP A 157 -2.09 -20.98 4.63
CA TRP A 157 -2.47 -20.47 3.32
C TRP A 157 -3.89 -19.90 3.35
N ARG A 158 -4.21 -19.06 2.38
CA ARG A 158 -5.54 -18.46 2.18
C ARG A 158 -5.76 -18.19 0.69
N GLU A 159 -7.02 -18.15 0.25
CA GLU A 159 -7.40 -17.88 -1.15
C GLU A 159 -6.83 -16.56 -1.70
N GLY A 160 -6.76 -15.51 -0.87
CA GLY A 160 -6.17 -14.21 -1.25
C GLY A 160 -4.64 -14.13 -1.15
N SER A 161 -3.94 -15.25 -1.00
CA SER A 161 -2.47 -15.25 -0.96
C SER A 161 -1.90 -15.10 -2.38
N PRO A 162 -0.81 -14.32 -2.59
CA PRO A 162 -0.15 -14.26 -3.89
C PRO A 162 0.45 -15.61 -4.30
N LEU A 163 0.54 -16.59 -3.40
CA LEU A 163 1.00 -17.94 -3.71
C LEU A 163 -0.08 -18.85 -4.28
N GLN A 164 -1.35 -18.43 -4.31
CA GLN A 164 -2.45 -19.20 -4.91
C GLN A 164 -2.74 -18.72 -6.32
N HIS A 165 -3.28 -19.63 -7.14
CA HIS A 165 -3.89 -19.32 -8.44
C HIS A 165 -3.01 -18.50 -9.40
N ARG A 166 -1.68 -18.62 -9.27
CA ARG A 166 -0.73 -17.92 -10.12
C ARG A 166 -0.85 -18.44 -11.56
N PRO A 167 -0.94 -17.55 -12.57
CA PRO A 167 -1.04 -17.99 -13.95
C PRO A 167 0.27 -18.65 -14.39
N GLY A 168 0.18 -19.78 -15.08
CA GLY A 168 1.34 -20.39 -15.72
C GLY A 168 1.80 -19.56 -16.91
N LEU A 169 3.06 -19.12 -16.88
CA LEU A 169 3.63 -18.22 -17.89
C LEU A 169 4.45 -18.93 -18.97
N GLY A 170 4.67 -20.24 -18.86
CA GLY A 170 5.57 -21.01 -19.72
C GLY A 170 7.07 -20.69 -19.52
N THR A 171 7.39 -19.68 -18.71
CA THR A 171 8.74 -19.19 -18.43
C THR A 171 9.13 -19.47 -16.97
N LEU A 172 10.42 -19.30 -16.67
CA LEU A 172 10.93 -19.48 -15.31
C LEU A 172 10.51 -18.30 -14.43
N GLU A 173 10.02 -18.58 -13.24
CA GLU A 173 9.59 -17.60 -12.26
C GLU A 173 10.16 -17.95 -10.89
N THR A 174 10.64 -16.94 -10.16
CA THR A 174 11.06 -17.07 -8.77
C THR A 174 10.08 -16.32 -7.88
N VAL A 175 9.53 -17.02 -6.90
CA VAL A 175 8.58 -16.47 -5.92
C VAL A 175 9.14 -16.71 -4.53
N SER A 176 9.11 -15.68 -3.70
CA SER A 176 9.48 -15.78 -2.29
C SER A 176 8.35 -15.34 -1.38
N ALA A 177 8.26 -15.96 -0.21
CA ALA A 177 7.24 -15.64 0.78
C ALA A 177 7.72 -15.83 2.21
N ASN A 178 7.22 -15.00 3.10
CA ASN A 178 7.45 -15.13 4.53
C ASN A 178 6.40 -16.07 5.14
N LEU A 179 6.83 -17.23 5.63
CA LEU A 179 5.90 -18.24 6.15
C LEU A 179 5.21 -17.79 7.44
N VAL A 180 5.81 -16.88 8.22
CA VAL A 180 5.19 -16.31 9.42
C VAL A 180 4.05 -15.36 9.04
N THR A 181 4.27 -14.50 8.04
CA THR A 181 3.22 -13.63 7.48
C THR A 181 2.05 -14.45 6.93
N GLU A 182 2.34 -15.47 6.11
CA GLU A 182 1.29 -16.33 5.53
C GLU A 182 0.50 -17.09 6.61
N THR A 183 1.19 -17.57 7.65
CA THR A 183 0.56 -18.23 8.80
C THR A 183 -0.36 -17.28 9.56
N PHE A 184 0.09 -16.06 9.86
CA PHE A 184 -0.68 -15.07 10.62
C PHE A 184 -1.89 -14.57 9.83
N LEU A 185 -1.75 -14.34 8.52
CA LEU A 185 -2.86 -13.91 7.67
C LEU A 185 -3.94 -14.99 7.54
N ALA A 186 -3.55 -16.28 7.56
CA ALA A 186 -4.50 -17.38 7.60
C ALA A 186 -5.09 -17.60 9.01
N ASN A 187 -4.31 -17.35 10.07
CA ASN A 187 -4.69 -17.59 11.46
C ASN A 187 -4.26 -16.43 12.38
N PRO A 188 -5.01 -15.31 12.43
CA PRO A 188 -4.56 -14.10 13.14
C PRO A 188 -4.40 -14.25 14.66
N LYS A 189 -4.99 -15.30 15.25
CA LYS A 189 -4.92 -15.60 16.69
C LYS A 189 -3.86 -16.66 17.04
N LEU A 190 -3.19 -17.23 16.03
CA LEU A 190 -2.23 -18.30 16.24
C LEU A 190 -0.91 -17.74 16.76
N LEU A 191 -0.45 -18.27 17.88
CA LEU A 191 0.90 -17.99 18.40
C LEU A 191 1.91 -18.83 17.62
N VAL A 192 2.84 -18.17 16.93
CA VAL A 192 3.86 -18.84 16.11
C VAL A 192 5.01 -19.43 16.93
N THR A 193 5.10 -19.10 18.22
CA THR A 193 6.12 -19.63 19.13
C THR A 193 6.01 -21.15 19.22
N GLY A 194 7.07 -21.86 18.80
CA GLY A 194 7.12 -23.32 18.76
C GLY A 194 6.26 -23.97 17.67
N ALA A 195 5.59 -23.18 16.83
CA ALA A 195 4.88 -23.69 15.66
C ALA A 195 5.86 -24.00 14.51
N ARG A 196 5.48 -24.94 13.64
CA ARG A 196 6.28 -25.35 12.48
C ARG A 196 5.39 -25.74 11.31
N ILE A 197 5.88 -25.50 10.10
CA ILE A 197 5.29 -26.07 8.88
C ILE A 197 5.73 -27.53 8.78
N THR A 198 4.75 -28.41 8.55
CA THR A 198 4.92 -29.86 8.48
C THR A 198 4.67 -30.43 7.10
N GLU A 199 3.99 -29.68 6.23
CA GLU A 199 3.73 -30.09 4.86
C GLU A 199 3.77 -28.88 3.92
N VAL A 200 4.39 -29.07 2.77
CA VAL A 200 4.28 -28.18 1.62
C VAL A 200 3.58 -28.91 0.49
N LEU A 201 2.63 -28.23 -0.16
CA LEU A 201 1.85 -28.75 -1.26
C LEU A 201 1.93 -27.79 -2.43
N PHE A 202 2.37 -28.28 -3.59
CA PHE A 202 2.29 -27.57 -4.85
C PHE A 202 1.14 -28.12 -5.66
N TYR A 203 0.38 -27.27 -6.31
CA TYR A 203 -0.70 -27.73 -7.19
C TYR A 203 -0.67 -27.04 -8.53
N ILE A 204 -1.14 -27.75 -9.54
CA ILE A 204 -1.48 -27.23 -10.87
C ILE A 204 -2.97 -27.41 -11.06
N GLU A 205 -3.64 -26.40 -11.58
CA GLU A 205 -5.09 -26.38 -11.74
C GLU A 205 -5.50 -25.89 -13.13
N ALA A 206 -6.59 -26.46 -13.61
CA ALA A 206 -7.24 -26.16 -14.86
C ALA A 206 -8.62 -25.57 -14.57
N ALA A 207 -8.89 -24.41 -15.17
CA ALA A 207 -10.22 -23.82 -15.18
C ALA A 207 -11.20 -24.72 -15.97
N PRO A 208 -12.53 -24.57 -15.77
CA PRO A 208 -13.52 -25.27 -16.59
C PRO A 208 -13.21 -25.19 -18.09
N PHE A 209 -13.39 -26.32 -18.78
CA PHE A 209 -13.16 -26.53 -20.21
C PHE A 209 -11.70 -26.43 -20.69
N THR A 210 -10.75 -26.20 -19.77
CA THR A 210 -9.32 -26.33 -20.08
C THR A 210 -8.98 -27.81 -20.23
N SER A 211 -8.32 -28.17 -21.32
CA SER A 211 -7.92 -29.55 -21.58
C SER A 211 -6.57 -29.63 -22.29
N GLY A 212 -5.87 -30.75 -22.10
CA GLY A 212 -4.57 -31.00 -22.70
C GLY A 212 -3.50 -31.41 -21.68
N ASN A 213 -2.26 -31.39 -22.14
CA ASN A 213 -1.09 -31.76 -21.34
C ASN A 213 -0.39 -30.52 -20.81
N PHE A 214 -0.23 -30.46 -19.49
CA PHE A 214 0.42 -29.36 -18.80
C PHE A 214 1.50 -29.88 -17.86
N SER A 215 2.38 -28.99 -17.43
CA SER A 215 3.44 -29.33 -16.50
C SER A 215 3.75 -28.21 -15.53
N LEU A 216 4.17 -28.63 -14.32
CA LEU A 216 4.81 -27.81 -13.31
C LEU A 216 6.19 -28.42 -13.05
N THR A 217 7.25 -27.60 -13.16
CA THR A 217 8.61 -28.01 -12.85
C THR A 217 9.19 -27.08 -11.78
N LEU A 218 9.62 -27.63 -10.64
CA LEU A 218 10.36 -26.90 -9.61
C LEU A 218 11.85 -27.15 -9.79
N TYR A 219 12.61 -26.07 -9.92
CA TYR A 219 14.07 -26.08 -10.09
C TYR A 219 14.80 -25.74 -8.80
N ASP A 220 14.18 -24.91 -7.95
CA ASP A 220 14.72 -24.56 -6.64
C ASP A 220 13.59 -24.46 -5.63
N LEU A 221 13.86 -24.93 -4.41
CA LEU A 221 13.01 -24.80 -3.26
C LEU A 221 13.92 -24.77 -2.02
N HIS A 222 14.02 -23.62 -1.37
CA HIS A 222 14.88 -23.48 -0.20
C HIS A 222 14.31 -22.48 0.80
N LEU A 223 14.85 -22.54 2.02
CA LEU A 223 14.54 -21.64 3.11
C LEU A 223 15.76 -20.84 3.53
N ASN A 224 15.53 -19.57 3.79
CA ASN A 224 16.45 -18.68 4.48
C ASN A 224 15.75 -18.17 5.75
N PRO A 225 16.42 -18.12 6.90
CA PRO A 225 15.92 -17.36 8.03
C PRO A 225 16.03 -15.86 7.72
N THR A 226 15.24 -15.04 8.41
CA THR A 226 15.47 -13.59 8.39
C THR A 226 16.55 -13.25 9.41
N ILE A 227 17.58 -12.52 8.99
CA ILE A 227 18.56 -11.90 9.92
C ILE A 227 18.13 -10.45 10.13
N THR A 228 17.95 -10.05 11.38
CA THR A 228 17.68 -8.67 11.74
C THR A 228 18.84 -8.05 12.51
N THR A 229 19.13 -6.79 12.19
CA THR A 229 20.11 -5.97 12.90
C THR A 229 19.36 -4.84 13.59
N PRO A 230 19.11 -4.91 14.90
CA PRO A 230 18.42 -3.86 15.62
C PRO A 230 19.28 -2.59 15.69
N ALA A 231 18.64 -1.43 15.76
CA ALA A 231 19.31 -0.19 16.12
C ALA A 231 18.50 0.58 17.17
N ASP A 232 19.24 1.21 18.08
CA ASP A 232 18.69 2.01 19.18
C ASP A 232 18.43 3.47 18.77
N SER A 233 18.56 3.79 17.49
CA SER A 233 18.37 5.13 16.94
C SER A 233 17.45 5.07 15.72
N LEU A 234 16.94 6.22 15.26
CA LEU A 234 16.18 6.31 14.00
C LEU A 234 17.06 6.16 12.74
N GLU A 235 18.35 5.93 12.93
CA GLU A 235 19.37 5.77 11.89
C GLU A 235 19.97 4.36 11.91
N LEU A 236 20.24 3.83 10.72
CA LEU A 236 20.86 2.55 10.47
C LEU A 236 21.91 2.66 9.36
N ASN A 237 23.06 2.05 9.62
CA ASN A 237 24.15 1.85 8.66
C ASN A 237 24.42 0.36 8.54
N GLY A 238 24.71 -0.13 7.34
CA GLY A 238 24.95 -1.55 7.07
C GLY A 238 24.34 -1.95 5.73
N ASN A 239 24.40 -3.23 5.37
CA ASN A 239 23.90 -3.71 4.07
C ASN A 239 22.63 -4.52 4.27
N PHE A 240 21.49 -3.91 3.96
CA PHE A 240 20.17 -4.48 4.20
C PHE A 240 19.35 -4.57 2.92
N THR A 241 18.55 -5.63 2.78
CA THR A 241 17.56 -5.75 1.70
C THR A 241 16.15 -5.32 2.14
N GLY A 242 15.99 -5.02 3.43
CA GLY A 242 14.78 -4.43 3.98
C GLY A 242 15.05 -3.70 5.28
N LEU A 243 14.12 -2.84 5.68
CA LEU A 243 14.10 -2.15 6.96
C LEU A 243 12.71 -2.26 7.55
N ILE A 244 12.65 -2.37 8.86
CA ILE A 244 11.41 -2.53 9.59
C ILE A 244 11.46 -1.54 10.76
N ALA A 245 10.60 -0.52 10.72
CA ALA A 245 10.35 0.37 11.83
C ALA A 245 9.02 -0.01 12.49
N ASN A 246 9.09 -0.64 13.66
CA ASN A 246 7.92 -1.06 14.41
C ASN A 246 7.33 0.13 15.19
N LEU A 247 6.01 0.18 15.23
CA LEU A 247 5.25 1.10 16.07
C LEU A 247 4.79 0.39 17.35
N LYS A 248 4.63 1.14 18.45
CA LYS A 248 4.22 0.66 19.78
C LYS A 248 2.80 0.10 19.75
N SER A 249 1.91 0.79 19.06
CA SER A 249 0.49 0.46 18.96
C SER A 249 0.10 0.10 17.52
N SER A 250 -1.02 -0.61 17.38
CA SER A 250 -1.63 -0.78 16.07
C SER A 250 -2.24 0.55 15.63
N VAL A 251 -1.88 1.00 14.43
CA VAL A 251 -2.46 2.17 13.77
C VAL A 251 -4.00 2.04 13.82
N SER A 252 -4.66 3.07 14.36
CA SER A 252 -6.10 3.18 14.67
C SER A 252 -7.01 2.44 13.69
N SER A 253 -8.10 1.81 14.18
CA SER A 253 -9.08 1.11 13.34
C SER A 253 -9.84 1.99 12.35
N GLN A 254 -9.68 3.32 12.42
CA GLN A 254 -10.21 4.27 11.46
C GLN A 254 -9.71 3.97 10.03
N ASP A 255 -10.52 4.34 9.03
CA ASP A 255 -10.15 4.14 7.64
C ASP A 255 -8.94 5.00 7.29
N LEU A 256 -7.85 4.36 6.89
CA LEU A 256 -6.63 5.04 6.50
C LEU A 256 -6.86 5.83 5.20
N PHE A 257 -6.39 7.07 5.12
CA PHE A 257 -6.45 7.87 3.90
C PHE A 257 -5.10 7.85 3.18
N GLN A 258 -4.04 8.25 3.88
CA GLN A 258 -2.70 8.36 3.31
C GLN A 258 -1.65 8.44 4.42
N VAL A 259 -0.42 8.08 4.08
CA VAL A 259 0.73 8.14 4.98
C VAL A 259 1.87 8.86 4.26
N PHE A 260 2.46 9.85 4.92
CA PHE A 260 3.67 10.51 4.46
C PHE A 260 4.85 10.08 5.33
N VAL A 261 5.96 9.75 4.69
CA VAL A 261 7.19 9.33 5.36
C VAL A 261 8.34 10.15 4.81
N GLY A 262 8.93 10.98 5.67
CA GLY A 262 10.21 11.63 5.38
C GLY A 262 11.34 10.73 5.82
N LEU A 263 12.26 10.43 4.92
CA LEU A 263 13.38 9.53 5.17
C LEU A 263 14.63 9.96 4.40
N ASP A 264 15.80 9.68 4.95
CA ASP A 264 17.04 9.62 4.19
C ASP A 264 17.39 8.17 3.84
N ILE A 265 17.77 7.91 2.60
CA ILE A 265 18.18 6.58 2.16
C ILE A 265 19.34 6.63 1.17
N LYS A 266 20.29 5.71 1.33
CA LYS A 266 21.36 5.44 0.35
C LYS A 266 21.53 3.94 0.18
N GLY A 267 22.13 3.55 -0.93
CA GLY A 267 22.41 2.16 -1.21
C GLY A 267 23.28 1.96 -2.43
N SER A 268 23.24 0.75 -2.97
CA SER A 268 23.87 0.43 -4.25
C SER A 268 23.30 1.29 -5.39
N SER A 269 24.04 1.37 -6.50
CA SER A 269 23.67 2.20 -7.66
C SER A 269 22.38 1.76 -8.35
N ASP A 270 21.97 0.51 -8.16
CA ASP A 270 20.76 -0.10 -8.71
C ASP A 270 19.63 -0.20 -7.67
N LEU A 271 19.79 0.40 -6.48
CA LEU A 271 18.79 0.33 -5.42
C LEU A 271 17.43 0.83 -5.91
N SER A 272 16.42 -0.01 -5.79
CA SER A 272 15.03 0.37 -5.91
C SER A 272 14.23 -0.24 -4.77
N TYR A 273 13.28 0.52 -4.21
CA TYR A 273 12.59 0.12 -2.99
C TYR A 273 11.15 0.59 -2.95
N THR A 274 10.34 -0.08 -2.14
CA THR A 274 8.94 0.29 -1.88
C THR A 274 8.69 0.32 -0.38
N LEU A 275 7.85 1.26 0.04
CA LEU A 275 7.40 1.38 1.42
C LEU A 275 6.03 0.75 1.60
N TYR A 276 5.84 0.13 2.75
CA TYR A 276 4.59 -0.47 3.18
C TYR A 276 4.29 -0.04 4.61
N LEU A 277 3.03 0.26 4.88
CA LEU A 277 2.52 0.29 6.25
C LEU A 277 1.73 -0.99 6.48
N THR A 278 2.08 -1.72 7.53
CA THR A 278 1.36 -2.92 7.95
C THR A 278 0.62 -2.69 9.27
N ARG A 279 -0.50 -3.39 9.42
CA ARG A 279 -1.20 -3.62 10.69
C ARG A 279 -1.18 -5.12 10.96
N GLY A 280 -0.34 -5.55 11.88
CA GLY A 280 0.08 -6.95 12.00
C GLY A 280 0.76 -7.40 10.70
N ALA A 281 0.30 -8.53 10.15
CA ALA A 281 0.75 -9.03 8.85
C ALA A 281 0.06 -8.37 7.64
N SER A 282 -1.04 -7.64 7.84
CA SER A 282 -1.84 -7.07 6.76
C SER A 282 -1.28 -5.75 6.29
N ILE A 283 -1.24 -5.55 4.97
CA ILE A 283 -0.76 -4.30 4.37
C ILE A 283 -1.94 -3.35 4.28
N VAL A 284 -1.80 -2.18 4.90
CA VAL A 284 -2.85 -1.16 4.94
C VAL A 284 -2.57 0.02 4.00
N ALA A 285 -1.30 0.24 3.65
CA ALA A 285 -0.92 1.18 2.61
C ALA A 285 0.41 0.77 1.96
N GLN A 286 0.57 1.14 0.70
CA GLN A 286 1.77 0.92 -0.08
C GLN A 286 2.17 2.22 -0.78
N GLY A 287 3.48 2.47 -0.91
CA GLY A 287 4.03 3.55 -1.71
C GLY A 287 4.40 3.14 -3.13
N TYR A 288 4.88 4.10 -3.93
CA TYR A 288 5.46 3.79 -5.23
C TYR A 288 6.78 3.02 -5.08
N THR A 289 7.31 2.54 -6.21
CA THR A 289 8.70 2.11 -6.28
C THR A 289 9.59 3.32 -6.48
N TYR A 290 10.46 3.59 -5.53
CA TYR A 290 11.39 4.71 -5.52
C TYR A 290 12.78 4.24 -5.94
N VAL A 291 13.54 5.16 -6.53
CA VAL A 291 14.96 5.00 -6.85
C VAL A 291 15.68 6.18 -6.19
N PRO A 292 16.75 5.94 -5.40
CA PRO A 292 17.49 7.02 -4.77
C PRO A 292 18.02 8.03 -5.78
N LYS A 293 17.95 9.32 -5.45
CA LYS A 293 18.43 10.40 -6.30
C LYS A 293 19.91 10.66 -5.99
N LEU A 294 20.73 10.90 -7.01
CA LEU A 294 22.16 11.20 -6.81
C LEU A 294 22.40 12.50 -6.03
N ALA A 295 21.51 13.48 -6.18
CA ALA A 295 21.68 14.81 -5.60
C ALA A 295 21.21 14.93 -4.14
N THR A 296 20.35 14.02 -3.67
CA THR A 296 19.77 14.07 -2.33
C THR A 296 19.44 12.67 -1.84
N THR A 297 19.66 12.47 -0.55
CA THR A 297 19.34 11.24 0.18
C THR A 297 17.93 11.28 0.73
N TYR A 298 17.42 12.50 0.93
CA TYR A 298 16.11 12.75 1.48
C TYR A 298 15.02 12.49 0.44
N GLU A 299 14.03 11.72 0.85
CA GLU A 299 12.82 11.41 0.10
C GLU A 299 11.59 11.63 1.00
N LEU A 300 10.55 12.25 0.43
CA LEU A 300 9.23 12.32 1.05
C LEU A 300 8.32 11.33 0.32
N ALA A 301 8.17 10.14 0.89
CA ALA A 301 7.37 9.08 0.33
C ALA A 301 5.89 9.21 0.71
N LEU A 302 5.01 9.03 -0.26
CA LEU A 302 3.57 8.89 -0.07
C LEU A 302 3.19 7.41 -0.16
N MET A 303 2.38 6.93 0.78
CA MET A 303 1.73 5.63 0.75
C MET A 303 0.21 5.79 0.82
N SER A 304 -0.53 4.94 0.11
CA SER A 304 -2.00 4.97 0.12
C SER A 304 -2.59 3.55 0.10
N PRO A 305 -3.76 3.32 0.73
CA PRO A 305 -4.47 2.04 0.65
C PRO A 305 -4.86 1.66 -0.79
N SER A 306 -5.13 2.62 -1.66
CA SER A 306 -5.51 2.37 -3.06
C SER A 306 -4.36 1.85 -3.93
N LEU A 307 -3.12 1.94 -3.45
CA LEU A 307 -1.91 1.49 -4.17
C LEU A 307 -1.49 0.06 -3.81
N VAL A 308 -2.15 -0.58 -2.85
CA VAL A 308 -1.76 -1.91 -2.36
C VAL A 308 -1.94 -2.96 -3.47
N ASN A 309 -0.82 -3.47 -3.97
CA ASN A 309 -0.77 -4.46 -5.05
C ASN A 309 0.27 -5.56 -4.85
N SER A 310 1.08 -5.49 -3.80
CA SER A 310 2.18 -6.41 -3.51
C SER A 310 2.41 -6.53 -2.01
N SER A 311 3.29 -7.46 -1.60
CA SER A 311 3.64 -7.68 -0.21
C SER A 311 5.14 -7.60 0.05
N PRO A 312 5.57 -7.01 1.19
CA PRO A 312 6.98 -7.03 1.56
C PRO A 312 7.43 -8.44 1.92
N LEU A 313 8.69 -8.73 1.63
CA LEU A 313 9.29 -10.02 1.95
C LEU A 313 9.56 -10.18 3.46
N PHE A 314 9.91 -9.09 4.13
CA PHE A 314 10.19 -9.08 5.55
C PHE A 314 8.96 -8.65 6.34
N ALA A 315 8.73 -9.28 7.48
CA ALA A 315 7.59 -9.04 8.34
C ALA A 315 7.96 -8.14 9.52
N GLY A 316 7.10 -7.17 9.83
CA GLY A 316 7.19 -6.38 11.06
C GLY A 316 6.65 -7.10 12.28
N ASN A 317 6.41 -6.36 13.35
CA ASN A 317 5.76 -6.90 14.54
C ASN A 317 4.30 -7.25 14.23
N LEU A 318 3.97 -8.54 14.30
CA LEU A 318 2.62 -9.05 13.99
C LEU A 318 1.56 -8.62 15.01
N ALA A 319 1.95 -8.18 16.20
CA ALA A 319 1.05 -7.70 17.23
C ALA A 319 0.77 -6.18 17.13
N SER A 320 1.55 -5.43 16.35
CA SER A 320 1.42 -3.99 16.19
C SER A 320 1.48 -3.57 14.73
N SER A 321 1.67 -2.29 14.45
CA SER A 321 1.89 -1.79 13.09
C SER A 321 3.37 -1.59 12.80
N SER A 322 3.74 -1.63 11.53
CA SER A 322 5.13 -1.44 11.12
C SER A 322 5.21 -0.70 9.80
N LEU A 323 6.17 0.20 9.72
CA LEU A 323 6.66 0.74 8.46
C LEU A 323 7.75 -0.21 7.94
N ILE A 324 7.60 -0.67 6.72
CA ILE A 324 8.55 -1.60 6.09
C ILE A 324 9.06 -0.97 4.81
N VAL A 325 10.38 -0.87 4.67
CA VAL A 325 11.05 -0.54 3.42
C VAL A 325 11.57 -1.86 2.84
N SER A 326 11.15 -2.22 1.64
CA SER A 326 11.60 -3.44 0.96
C SER A 326 12.39 -3.05 -0.28
N ALA A 327 13.65 -3.48 -0.37
CA ALA A 327 14.43 -3.36 -1.59
C ALA A 327 13.95 -4.42 -2.61
N TRP A 328 13.72 -3.99 -3.84
CA TRP A 328 13.44 -4.85 -5.00
C TRP A 328 14.72 -5.20 -5.75
N LYS A 329 15.67 -4.27 -5.77
CA LYS A 329 17.00 -4.40 -6.34
C LYS A 329 17.99 -3.67 -5.45
N GLY A 330 19.23 -4.11 -5.47
CA GLY A 330 20.29 -3.49 -4.70
C GLY A 330 20.17 -3.70 -3.18
N GLU A 331 21.02 -3.00 -2.47
CA GLU A 331 21.10 -3.02 -1.00
C GLU A 331 21.00 -1.60 -0.45
N ILE A 332 20.36 -1.46 0.70
CA ILE A 332 20.29 -0.23 1.47
C ILE A 332 21.54 -0.18 2.35
N SER A 333 22.38 0.83 2.14
CA SER A 333 23.63 1.05 2.88
C SER A 333 23.45 1.98 4.09
N PHE A 334 22.45 2.86 4.00
CA PHE A 334 22.13 3.88 5.00
C PHE A 334 20.62 4.16 4.98
N PHE A 335 20.05 4.33 6.17
CA PHE A 335 18.68 4.79 6.31
C PHE A 335 18.52 5.64 7.57
N ARG A 336 17.74 6.71 7.46
CA ARG A 336 17.26 7.47 8.61
C ARG A 336 15.77 7.79 8.44
N LEU A 337 14.99 7.56 9.48
CA LEU A 337 13.59 7.95 9.52
C LEU A 337 13.43 9.34 10.14
N ASP A 338 12.98 10.31 9.37
CA ASP A 338 12.86 11.71 9.81
C ASP A 338 11.44 12.10 10.21
N SER A 339 10.41 11.57 9.56
CA SER A 339 9.00 11.87 9.89
C SER A 339 8.04 10.78 9.42
N VAL A 340 6.93 10.60 10.15
CA VAL A 340 5.81 9.73 9.78
C VAL A 340 4.51 10.45 10.11
N ASP A 341 3.73 10.80 9.09
CA ASP A 341 2.41 11.44 9.23
C ASP A 341 1.34 10.47 8.69
N ILE A 342 0.50 9.95 9.58
CA ILE A 342 -0.57 9.00 9.25
C ILE A 342 -1.91 9.74 9.30
N ARG A 343 -2.62 9.78 8.17
CA ARG A 343 -3.90 10.47 8.03
C ARG A 343 -5.03 9.47 7.83
N PHE A 344 -6.12 9.65 8.57
CA PHE A 344 -7.33 8.84 8.47
C PHE A 344 -8.50 9.65 7.91
N LEU A 345 -9.46 8.95 7.32
CA LEU A 345 -10.77 9.49 6.99
C LEU A 345 -11.54 9.77 8.29
N THR A 346 -12.36 10.80 8.28
CA THR A 346 -13.12 11.22 9.47
C THR A 346 -14.23 10.23 9.81
N THR A 347 -14.32 9.85 11.09
CA THR A 347 -15.38 8.96 11.61
C THR A 347 -16.69 9.67 11.93
N THR A 348 -16.71 11.00 11.95
CA THR A 348 -17.95 11.75 12.18
C THR A 348 -18.63 11.97 10.83
N PRO A 349 -19.84 11.40 10.58
CA PRO A 349 -20.66 11.94 9.51
C PRO A 349 -20.79 13.44 9.81
N ALA A 350 -20.45 14.29 8.84
CA ALA A 350 -20.72 15.71 8.97
C ALA A 350 -22.19 15.80 9.43
N PRO A 351 -22.50 16.42 10.60
CA PRO A 351 -23.89 16.64 10.93
C PRO A 351 -24.46 17.33 9.69
N SER A 352 -25.54 16.79 9.14
CA SER A 352 -26.36 17.53 8.21
C SER A 352 -26.90 18.70 9.02
N ALA A 353 -26.07 19.72 9.23
CA ALA A 353 -26.48 20.99 9.74
C ALA A 353 -27.39 21.49 8.63
N ALA A 354 -28.70 21.25 8.78
CA ALA A 354 -29.70 21.94 8.02
C ALA A 354 -29.28 23.41 8.12
N LEU A 355 -28.86 23.98 6.98
CA LEU A 355 -28.49 25.38 6.91
C LEU A 355 -29.67 26.12 7.53
N ASN A 356 -29.44 26.79 8.66
CA ASN A 356 -30.45 27.63 9.27
C ASN A 356 -31.05 28.50 8.15
N THR A 357 -32.37 28.55 8.05
CA THR A 357 -33.09 29.25 6.97
C THR A 357 -32.61 30.71 6.82
N ALA A 358 -32.15 31.33 7.92
CA ALA A 358 -31.51 32.65 7.92
C ALA A 358 -30.14 32.67 7.19
N ASN A 359 -29.33 31.62 7.33
CA ASN A 359 -28.05 31.45 6.63
C ASN A 359 -28.26 31.11 5.16
N TYR A 360 -29.28 30.31 4.82
CA TYR A 360 -29.63 29.99 3.43
C TYR A 360 -30.04 31.25 2.66
N ASN A 361 -30.95 32.06 3.21
CA ASN A 361 -31.36 33.32 2.59
C ASN A 361 -30.19 34.32 2.48
N SER A 362 -29.31 34.35 3.48
CA SER A 362 -28.11 35.17 3.44
C SER A 362 -27.12 34.72 2.36
N LEU A 363 -26.93 33.41 2.17
CA LEU A 363 -26.10 32.83 1.11
C LEU A 363 -26.66 33.08 -0.29
N VAL A 364 -27.96 32.89 -0.49
CA VAL A 364 -28.63 33.18 -1.78
C VAL A 364 -28.55 34.67 -2.11
N PHE A 365 -28.80 35.55 -1.13
CA PHE A 365 -28.64 36.99 -1.30
C PHE A 365 -27.18 37.35 -1.63
N TYR A 366 -26.21 36.75 -0.95
CA TYR A 366 -24.78 36.95 -1.23
C TYR A 366 -24.38 36.51 -2.63
N TYR A 367 -24.84 35.32 -3.06
CA TYR A 367 -24.62 34.80 -4.41
C TYR A 367 -25.20 35.73 -5.48
N PHE A 368 -26.40 36.27 -5.23
CA PHE A 368 -27.05 37.18 -6.16
C PHE A 368 -26.29 38.51 -6.27
N VAL A 369 -25.83 39.06 -5.15
CA VAL A 369 -25.01 40.28 -5.14
C VAL A 369 -23.68 40.07 -5.86
N PHE A 370 -23.01 38.94 -5.62
CA PHE A 370 -21.71 38.65 -6.20
C PHE A 370 -21.76 38.31 -7.70
N LEU A 371 -22.73 37.52 -8.15
CA LEU A 371 -22.82 37.11 -9.54
C LEU A 371 -23.44 38.16 -10.46
N PHE A 372 -24.34 39.00 -9.93
CA PHE A 372 -25.12 39.91 -10.77
C PHE A 372 -24.90 41.39 -10.44
N VAL A 373 -24.93 41.77 -9.16
CA VAL A 373 -24.89 43.20 -8.78
C VAL A 373 -23.50 43.78 -8.92
N ILE A 374 -22.46 43.08 -8.45
CA ILE A 374 -21.08 43.56 -8.50
C ILE A 374 -20.57 43.64 -9.95
N PRO A 375 -20.71 42.62 -10.81
CA PRO A 375 -20.26 42.69 -12.20
C PRO A 375 -20.99 43.78 -12.98
N SER A 376 -22.31 43.92 -12.80
CA SER A 376 -23.08 44.97 -13.47
C SER A 376 -22.64 46.37 -13.03
N SER A 377 -22.40 46.56 -11.72
CA SER A 377 -21.93 47.84 -11.18
C SER A 377 -20.52 48.18 -11.67
N THR A 378 -19.62 47.20 -11.74
CA THR A 378 -18.26 47.36 -12.28
C THR A 378 -18.29 47.71 -13.77
N ILE A 379 -19.15 47.05 -14.56
CA ILE A 379 -19.35 47.37 -15.99
C ILE A 379 -19.87 48.79 -16.17
N VAL A 380 -20.88 49.21 -15.39
CA VAL A 380 -21.43 50.58 -15.44
C VAL A 380 -20.37 51.62 -15.05
N LEU A 381 -19.56 51.33 -14.03
CA LEU A 381 -18.45 52.19 -13.63
C LEU A 381 -17.36 52.29 -14.70
N LEU A 382 -17.00 51.18 -15.34
CA LEU A 382 -16.07 51.15 -16.48
C LEU A 382 -16.62 51.98 -17.66
N ILE A 383 -17.86 51.74 -18.07
CA ILE A 383 -18.51 52.49 -19.15
C ILE A 383 -18.54 53.98 -18.84
N LYS A 384 -18.84 54.38 -17.60
CA LYS A 384 -18.84 55.80 -17.20
C LYS A 384 -17.44 56.41 -17.23
N VAL A 385 -16.41 55.67 -16.83
CA VAL A 385 -15.00 56.13 -16.90
C VAL A 385 -14.57 56.38 -18.35
N PHE A 386 -15.02 55.54 -19.30
CA PHE A 386 -14.72 55.70 -20.72
C PHE A 386 -15.63 56.70 -21.45
N ARG A 387 -16.87 56.90 -20.99
CA ARG A 387 -17.83 57.85 -21.61
C ARG A 387 -17.61 59.30 -21.17
N ASP A 388 -17.02 59.53 -19.99
CA ASP A 388 -16.53 60.85 -19.57
C ASP A 388 -15.22 61.24 -20.31
N GLU A 389 -14.80 60.49 -21.35
CA GLU A 389 -13.64 60.80 -22.21
C GLU A 389 -13.98 61.59 -23.49
N ASP A 390 -15.27 61.87 -23.79
CA ASP A 390 -15.71 62.78 -24.87
C ASP A 390 -16.24 64.13 -24.34
#